data_AF-A0A1Y2SS67-F1
#
_entry.id   AF-A0A1Y2SS67-F1
#
_cell.length_a   1.000
_cell.length_b   1.000
_cell.length_c   1.000
_cell.angle_alpha   90.00
_cell.angle_beta   90.00
_cell.angle_gamma   90.00
#
_symmetry.space_group_name_H-M   'P 1'
#
loop_
_entity.id
_entity.type
_entity.pdbx_description
1 polymer ?
#
loop_
_entity_poly.entity_id
_entity_poly.type
_entity_poly.pdbx_seq_one_letter_code
_entity_poly.pdbx_strand_id
1 'polypeptide(L)'
;MTKIQVIEAIATVHVELILIHPFREGNGRLSRLVADVMAVQSGLQPLDYESWEQNKIQYIAAIHAGLNMNYEPMKHLVTEALKGH
;
A
#
# COMPACT_ATOMS: atom_id res chain seq x y z
N MET A 1 3.90 8.71 14.85
CA MET A 1 2.73 8.88 13.96
C MET A 1 1.56 8.10 14.55
N THR A 2 0.32 8.56 14.37
CA THR A 2 -0.86 7.76 14.70
C THR A 2 -1.06 6.65 13.67
N LYS A 3 -1.80 5.58 13.99
CA LYS A 3 -2.09 4.50 13.04
C LYS A 3 -2.73 5.04 11.74
N ILE A 4 -3.60 6.04 11.85
CA ILE A 4 -4.24 6.70 10.70
C ILE A 4 -3.21 7.37 9.80
N GLN A 5 -2.26 8.12 10.38
CA GLN A 5 -1.19 8.78 9.62
C GLN A 5 -0.29 7.76 8.91
N VAL A 6 -0.04 6.59 9.54
CA VAL A 6 0.77 5.53 8.92
C VAL A 6 0.03 4.89 7.74
N ILE A 7 -1.27 4.61 7.89
CA ILE A 7 -2.11 4.09 6.80
C ILE A 7 -2.12 5.06 5.61
N GLU A 8 -2.31 6.34 5.87
CA GLU A 8 -2.30 7.38 4.83
C GLU A 8 -0.93 7.46 4.14
N ALA A 9 0.16 7.51 4.89
CA ALA A 9 1.50 7.56 4.33
C ALA A 9 1.80 6.32 3.48
N ILE A 10 1.50 5.11 3.97
CA ILE A 10 1.72 3.86 3.22
C ILE A 10 0.90 3.88 1.93
N ALA A 11 -0.39 4.23 2.00
CA ALA A 11 -1.27 4.23 0.83
C ALA A 11 -0.77 5.20 -0.25
N THR A 12 -0.44 6.43 0.13
CA THR A 12 0.08 7.44 -0.81
C THR A 12 1.41 7.01 -1.40
N VAL A 13 2.40 6.65 -0.58
CA VAL A 13 3.73 6.25 -1.07
C VAL A 13 3.65 5.02 -1.98
N HIS A 14 2.84 4.03 -1.61
CA HIS A 14 2.68 2.81 -2.39
C HIS A 14 2.10 3.10 -3.78
N VAL A 15 1.04 3.90 -3.85
CA VAL A 15 0.39 4.28 -5.11
C VAL A 15 1.35 5.10 -5.97
N GLU A 16 1.95 6.15 -5.42
CA GLU A 16 2.85 7.03 -6.17
C GLU A 16 4.10 6.29 -6.68
N LEU A 17 4.68 5.39 -5.89
CA LEU A 17 5.83 4.61 -6.33
C LEU A 17 5.49 3.68 -7.51
N ILE A 18 4.28 3.09 -7.50
CA ILE A 18 3.80 2.28 -8.62
C ILE A 18 3.56 3.14 -9.87
N LEU A 19 2.98 4.34 -9.70
CA LEU A 19 2.67 5.24 -10.81
C LEU A 19 3.93 5.85 -11.45
N ILE A 20 4.93 6.25 -10.66
CA ILE A 20 6.22 6.74 -11.15
C ILE A 20 6.98 5.63 -11.89
N HIS A 21 6.82 4.37 -11.44
CA HIS A 21 7.41 3.18 -12.06
C HIS A 21 8.92 3.30 -12.37
N PRO A 22 9.77 3.60 -11.38
CA PRO A 22 11.16 4.04 -11.62
C PRO A 22 12.10 2.92 -12.10
N PHE A 23 11.73 1.65 -11.97
CA PHE A 23 12.56 0.52 -12.38
C PHE A 23 11.97 -0.21 -13.58
N ARG A 24 12.83 -0.90 -14.35
CA ARG A 24 12.39 -1.75 -15.46
C ARG A 24 11.46 -2.88 -15.01
N GLU A 25 11.77 -3.50 -13.87
CA GLU A 25 11.01 -4.61 -13.28
C GLU A 25 11.07 -4.54 -11.74
N GLY A 26 10.08 -5.14 -11.07
CA GLY A 26 10.09 -5.29 -9.61
C GLY A 26 9.45 -4.15 -8.81
N ASN A 27 8.87 -3.14 -9.44
CA ASN A 27 8.22 -2.00 -8.77
C ASN A 27 7.16 -2.45 -7.73
N GLY A 28 6.34 -3.45 -8.07
CA GLY A 28 5.34 -4.00 -7.13
C GLY A 28 5.91 -4.77 -5.94
N ARG A 29 7.09 -5.39 -6.08
CA ARG A 29 7.78 -6.02 -4.94
C ARG A 29 8.40 -4.96 -4.05
N LEU A 30 9.03 -3.96 -4.66
CA LEU A 30 9.64 -2.85 -3.93
C LEU A 30 8.61 -2.01 -3.17
N SER A 31 7.45 -1.71 -3.78
CA SER A 31 6.40 -0.92 -3.12
C SER A 31 5.83 -1.62 -1.88
N ARG A 32 5.70 -2.95 -1.91
CA ARG A 32 5.32 -3.75 -0.74
C ARG A 32 6.41 -3.77 0.32
N LEU A 33 7.67 -3.97 -0.07
CA LEU A 33 8.78 -3.91 0.87
C LEU A 33 8.87 -2.54 1.58
N VAL A 34 8.68 -1.44 0.84
CA VAL A 34 8.63 -0.08 1.41
C VAL A 34 7.45 0.08 2.37
N ALA A 35 6.27 -0.44 2.02
CA ALA A 35 5.10 -0.43 2.91
C ALA A 35 5.38 -1.17 4.24
N ASP A 36 6.01 -2.35 4.18
CA ASP A 36 6.40 -3.11 5.38
C ASP A 36 7.41 -2.34 6.24
N VAL A 37 8.42 -1.71 5.62
CA VAL A 37 9.40 -0.88 6.33
C VAL A 37 8.70 0.29 7.05
N MET A 38 7.77 0.97 6.38
CA MET A 38 7.01 2.08 6.97
C MET A 38 6.14 1.63 8.15
N ALA A 39 5.50 0.46 8.03
CA ALA A 39 4.71 -0.14 9.10
C ALA A 39 5.58 -0.48 10.31
N VAL A 40 6.69 -1.20 10.10
CA VAL A 40 7.62 -1.63 11.16
C VAL A 40 8.30 -0.45 11.84
N GLN A 41 8.75 0.57 11.10
CA GLN A 41 9.30 1.80 11.67
C GLN A 41 8.28 2.57 12.53
N SER A 42 6.99 2.33 12.30
CA SER A 42 5.90 2.92 13.07
C SER A 42 5.43 2.04 14.24
N GLY A 43 6.11 0.93 14.51
CA GLY A 43 5.76 -0.01 15.58
C GLY A 43 4.61 -0.98 15.25
N LEU A 44 4.25 -1.11 13.97
CA LEU A 44 3.28 -2.09 13.48
C LEU A 44 4.00 -3.33 12.94
N GLN A 45 3.24 -4.40 12.71
CA GLN A 45 3.74 -5.58 12.00
C GLN A 45 3.76 -5.33 10.48
N PRO A 46 4.53 -6.11 9.70
CA PRO A 46 4.40 -6.14 8.24
C PRO A 46 2.95 -6.37 7.78
N LEU A 47 2.61 -5.92 6.58
CA LEU A 47 1.25 -6.05 6.06
C LEU A 47 0.98 -7.49 5.61
N ASP A 48 -0.26 -7.95 5.82
CA ASP A 48 -0.76 -9.17 5.20
C ASP A 48 -1.32 -8.87 3.79
N TYR A 49 -0.60 -9.35 2.77
CA TYR A 49 -0.92 -9.13 1.37
C TYR A 49 -1.87 -10.17 0.78
N GLU A 50 -2.31 -11.19 1.54
CA GLU A 50 -3.15 -12.26 1.02
C GLU A 50 -4.41 -11.71 0.33
N SER A 51 -5.09 -10.75 0.97
CA SER A 51 -6.28 -10.11 0.41
C SER A 51 -6.03 -9.36 -0.91
N TRP A 52 -4.84 -8.78 -1.09
CA TRP A 52 -4.48 -8.06 -2.31
C TRP A 52 -4.21 -9.04 -3.46
N GLU A 53 -3.60 -10.19 -3.16
CA GLU A 53 -3.32 -11.24 -4.13
C GLU A 53 -4.59 -12.03 -4.51
N GLN A 54 -5.50 -12.25 -3.57
CA GLN A 54 -6.81 -12.87 -3.82
C GLN A 54 -7.72 -11.94 -4.65
N ASN A 55 -7.62 -10.63 -4.47
CA ASN A 55 -8.43 -9.64 -5.20
C ASN A 55 -7.58 -8.62 -5.99
N LYS A 56 -6.82 -9.12 -6.97
CA LYS A 56 -5.96 -8.29 -7.83
C LYS A 56 -6.71 -7.17 -8.54
N ILE A 57 -7.97 -7.41 -8.91
CA ILE A 57 -8.81 -6.41 -9.59
C ILE A 57 -9.02 -5.20 -8.68
N GLN A 58 -9.37 -5.43 -7.41
CA GLN A 58 -9.55 -4.35 -6.44
C GLN A 58 -8.24 -3.62 -6.16
N TYR A 59 -7.14 -4.35 -6.00
CA TYR A 59 -5.82 -3.76 -5.80
C TYR A 59 -5.39 -2.85 -6.96
N ILE A 60 -5.55 -3.32 -8.20
CA ILE A 60 -5.24 -2.51 -9.41
C ILE A 60 -6.18 -1.30 -9.51
N ALA A 61 -7.47 -1.47 -9.20
CA ALA A 61 -8.42 -0.35 -9.19
C ALA A 61 -8.04 0.71 -8.15
N ALA A 62 -7.53 0.31 -6.98
CA ALA A 62 -7.06 1.23 -5.95
C ALA A 62 -5.84 2.03 -6.39
N ILE A 63 -4.92 1.43 -7.16
CA ILE A 63 -3.79 2.14 -7.78
C ILE A 63 -4.30 3.15 -8.81
N HIS A 64 -5.22 2.75 -9.70
CA HIS A 64 -5.76 3.64 -10.72
C HIS A 64 -6.52 4.84 -10.15
N ALA A 65 -7.20 4.68 -9.00
CA ALA A 65 -7.83 5.79 -8.30
C ALA A 65 -6.81 6.89 -7.92
N GLY A 66 -5.56 6.51 -7.68
CA GLY A 66 -4.43 7.40 -7.44
C GLY A 66 -4.14 8.40 -8.56
N LEU A 67 -4.49 8.11 -9.81
CA LEU A 67 -4.37 9.06 -10.92
C LEU A 67 -5.18 10.34 -10.70
N ASN A 68 -6.23 10.26 -9.89
CA ASN A 68 -7.06 11.40 -9.47
C ASN A 68 -6.73 11.87 -8.04
N MET A 69 -5.55 11.51 -7.51
CA MET A 69 -5.14 11.75 -6.12
C MET A 69 -6.11 11.16 -5.08
N ASN A 70 -6.91 10.16 -5.47
CA ASN A 70 -7.81 9.48 -4.57
C ASN A 70 -7.14 8.23 -3.98
N TYR A 71 -6.56 8.39 -2.79
CA TYR A 71 -5.88 7.31 -2.07
C TYR A 71 -6.81 6.51 -1.15
N GLU A 72 -8.09 6.90 -0.99
CA GLU A 72 -9.02 6.22 -0.10
C GLU A 72 -9.15 4.72 -0.37
N PRO A 73 -9.24 4.23 -1.63
CA PRO A 73 -9.29 2.80 -1.90
C PRO A 73 -8.04 2.06 -1.39
N MET A 74 -6.85 2.65 -1.54
CA MET A 74 -5.61 2.04 -1.06
C MET A 74 -5.52 2.11 0.47
N LYS A 75 -5.99 3.20 1.10
CA LYS A 75 -6.08 3.29 2.57
C LYS A 75 -6.95 2.17 3.15
N HIS A 76 -8.05 1.82 2.49
CA HIS A 76 -8.89 0.68 2.91
C HIS A 76 -8.12 -0.65 2.82
N LEU A 77 -7.44 -0.89 1.70
CA LEU A 77 -6.65 -2.11 1.51
C LEU A 77 -5.51 -2.24 2.54
N VAL A 78 -4.82 -1.15 2.86
CA VAL A 78 -3.78 -1.10 3.90
C VAL A 78 -4.39 -1.32 5.29
N THR A 79 -5.57 -0.76 5.55
CA THR A 79 -6.27 -0.95 6.82
C THR A 79 -6.60 -2.42 7.06
N GLU A 80 -7.11 -3.13 6.05
CA GLU A 80 -7.39 -4.57 6.17
C GLU A 80 -6.11 -5.39 6.31
N ALA A 81 -5.07 -5.08 5.54
CA ALA A 81 -3.79 -5.77 5.61
C ALA A 81 -3.10 -5.64 6.98
N LEU A 82 -3.36 -4.54 7.72
CA LEU A 82 -2.85 -4.33 9.08
C LEU A 82 -3.71 -4.95 10.19
N LYS A 83 -4.85 -5.58 9.87
CA LYS A 83 -5.71 -6.28 10.84
C LYS A 83 -5.40 -7.77 10.96
N GLY A 84 -4.71 -8.36 9.99
CA GLY A 84 -4.54 -9.81 9.87
C GLY A 84 -3.68 -10.50 10.93
N HIS A 85 -3.41 -9.88 12.09
CA HIS A 85 -2.54 -10.42 13.15
C HIS A 85 -3.19 -10.23 14.53
#